data_AF-A0A8T5VB21-F1
#
_entry.id   AF-A0A8T5VB21-F1
#
_cell.length_a   1.000
_cell.length_b   1.000
_cell.length_c   1.000
_cell.angle_alpha   90.00
_cell.angle_beta   90.00
_cell.angle_gamma   90.00
#
_symmetry.space_group_name_H-M   'P 1'
#
loop_
_entity.id
_entity.type
_entity.pdbx_description
1 polymer ?
#
loop_
_entity_poly.entity_id
_entity_poly.type
_entity_poly.pdbx_seq_one_letter_code
_entity_poly.pdbx_strand_id
1 'polypeptide(L)' 'MKQSDIFRDNADNCLQLAERAEGQPTHKRYLRMADAWTALANEQDWLDGEIPPVKVRVLRTQDA' A
#
# COMPACT_ATOMS: atom_id res chain seq x y z
N MET A 1 12.56 -9.44 5.75
CA MET A 1 11.48 -8.46 5.60
C MET A 1 11.91 -7.49 4.53
N LYS A 2 11.12 -7.31 3.47
CA LYS A 2 11.44 -6.36 2.39
C LYS A 2 11.12 -4.93 2.86
N GLN A 3 11.68 -3.94 2.17
CA GLN A 3 11.42 -2.53 2.48
C GLN A 3 9.93 -2.18 2.28
N SER A 4 9.30 -2.76 1.25
CA SER A 4 7.87 -2.62 1.00
C SER A 4 7.00 -3.25 2.10
N ASP A 5 7.43 -4.36 2.72
CA ASP A 5 6.76 -4.95 3.89
C ASP A 5 6.79 -3.98 5.09
N ILE A 6 7.94 -3.34 5.36
CA ILE A 6 8.06 -2.34 6.44
C ILE A 6 7.09 -1.17 6.22
N PHE A 7 6.96 -0.71 4.97
CA PHE A 7 6.02 0.35 4.63
C PHE A 7 4.55 -0.09 4.82
N ARG A 8 4.22 -1.35 4.52
CA ARG A 8 2.88 -1.91 4.78
C ARG A 8 2.58 -1.99 6.28
N ASP A 9 3.52 -2.46 7.08
CA ASP A 9 3.39 -2.50 8.54
C ASP A 9 3.16 -1.08 9.11
N ASN A 10 3.84 -0.07 8.58
CA ASN A 10 3.62 1.32 8.96
C ASN A 10 2.23 1.83 8.58
N ALA A 11 1.72 1.44 7.40
CA ALA A 11 0.37 1.78 6.98
C ALA A 11 -0.67 1.16 7.92
N ASP A 12 -0.53 -0.12 8.25
CA ASP A 12 -1.42 -0.83 9.19
C ASP A 12 -1.39 -0.22 10.58
N ASN A 13 -0.20 0.16 11.08
CA ASN A 13 -0.06 0.87 12.34
C ASN A 13 -0.79 2.23 12.32
N CYS A 14 -0.71 2.97 11.20
CA CYS A 14 -1.45 4.22 11.04
C CYS A 14 -2.96 3.99 11.04
N LEU A 15 -3.45 2.91 10.43
CA LEU A 15 -4.88 2.56 10.48
C LEU A 15 -5.34 2.26 11.92
N GLN A 16 -4.57 1.48 12.67
CA GLN A 16 -4.87 1.19 14.09
C GLN A 16 -4.86 2.47 14.95
N LEU A 17 -3.98 3.43 14.66
CA LEU A 17 -3.98 4.73 15.32
C LEU A 17 -5.20 5.58 14.92
N ALA A 18 -5.63 5.52 13.66
CA ALA A 18 -6.84 6.19 13.20
C ALA A 18 -8.07 5.68 13.94
N GLU A 19 -8.24 4.36 14.06
CA GLU A 19 -9.36 3.72 14.78
C GLU A 19 -9.49 4.20 16.23
N ARG A 20 -8.35 4.50 16.88
CA ARG A 20 -8.29 4.94 18.28
C ARG A 20 -8.22 6.46 18.44
N ALA A 21 -8.20 7.22 17.34
CA ALA A 21 -7.97 8.65 17.39
C ALA A 21 -9.16 9.40 18.00
N GLU A 22 -8.88 10.26 18.97
CA GLU A 22 -9.86 11.18 19.51
C GLU A 22 -10.08 12.34 18.54
N GLY A 23 -11.22 12.30 17.85
CA GLY A 23 -11.70 13.39 17.01
C GLY A 23 -11.29 13.28 15.53
N GLN A 24 -12.11 13.93 14.72
CA GLN A 24 -12.03 13.88 13.26
C GLN A 24 -10.70 14.39 12.66
N PRO A 25 -10.06 15.47 13.18
CA PRO A 25 -8.80 15.93 12.61
C PRO A 25 -7.67 14.91 12.74
N THR A 26 -7.52 14.30 13.91
CA THR A 26 -6.46 13.32 14.20
C THR A 26 -6.69 12.03 13.41
N HIS A 27 -7.93 11.53 13.38
CA HIS A 27 -8.33 10.40 12.55
C HIS A 27 -7.93 10.60 11.07
N LYS A 28 -8.29 11.76 10.49
CA LYS A 28 -7.95 12.09 9.09
C LYS A 28 -6.44 12.20 8.83
N ARG A 29 -5.65 12.63 9.82
CA ARG A 29 -4.18 12.67 9.69
C ARG A 29 -3.61 11.27 9.58
N TYR A 30 -4.03 10.35 10.44
CA TYR A 30 -3.56 8.97 10.42
C TYR A 30 -3.97 8.23 9.14
N LEU A 31 -5.19 8.45 8.63
CA LEU A 31 -5.58 7.88 7.34
C LEU A 31 -4.67 8.36 6.18
N ARG A 32 -4.37 9.66 6.12
CA ARG A 32 -3.45 10.20 5.10
C ARG A 32 -2.04 9.62 5.21
N MET A 33 -1.57 9.36 6.44
CA MET A 33 -0.29 8.71 6.66
C MET A 33 -0.32 7.25 6.19
N ALA A 34 -1.39 6.53 6.48
CA ALA A 34 -1.57 5.16 5.98
C ALA A 34 -1.53 5.13 4.44
N ASP A 35 -2.29 6.01 3.78
CA ASP A 35 -2.29 6.13 2.32
C ASP A 35 -0.89 6.42 1.76
N ALA A 36 -0.13 7.32 2.40
CA ALA A 36 1.22 7.66 1.99
C ALA A 36 2.19 6.47 2.13
N TRP A 37 2.10 5.71 3.24
CA TRP A 37 2.91 4.51 3.44
C TRP A 37 2.55 3.41 2.43
N THR A 38 1.26 3.20 2.15
CA THR A 38 0.82 2.26 1.11
C THR A 38 1.35 2.65 -0.27
N ALA A 39 1.33 3.95 -0.60
CA ALA A 39 1.90 4.42 -1.86
C ALA A 39 3.41 4.15 -1.97
N LEU A 40 4.17 4.38 -0.89
CA LEU A 40 5.60 4.06 -0.84
C LEU A 40 5.87 2.56 -0.96
N ALA A 41 5.05 1.71 -0.34
CA ALA A 41 5.17 0.26 -0.48
C ALA A 41 5.00 -0.19 -1.93
N ASN A 42 4.00 0.36 -2.62
CA ASN A 42 3.73 0.04 -4.03
C ASN A 42 4.85 0.53 -4.95
N GLU A 43 5.37 1.73 -4.71
CA GLU A 43 6.51 2.28 -5.45
C GLU A 43 7.75 1.42 -5.24
N GLN A 44 8.01 0.98 -4.00
CA GLN A 44 9.15 0.12 -3.69
C GLN A 44 9.05 -1.23 -4.39
N ASP A 45 7.87 -1.86 -4.41
CA ASP A 45 7.66 -3.10 -5.16
C ASP A 45 7.82 -2.90 -6.68
N TRP A 46 7.46 -1.73 -7.20
CA TRP A 46 7.71 -1.39 -8.61
C TRP A 46 9.22 -1.23 -8.89
N LEU A 47 9.95 -0.52 -8.03
CA LEU A 47 11.40 -0.34 -8.14
C LEU A 47 12.17 -1.65 -8.01
N ASP A 48 11.69 -2.55 -7.15
CA ASP A 48 12.29 -3.88 -6.94
C ASP A 48 11.88 -4.89 -8.03
N GLY A 49 10.98 -4.51 -8.95
CA GLY A 49 10.54 -5.35 -10.07
C GLY A 49 9.49 -6.41 -9.70
N GLU A 50 8.92 -6.35 -8.50
CA GLU A 50 7.85 -7.24 -8.03
C GLU A 50 6.50 -6.90 -8.70
N ILE A 51 6.29 -5.62 -9.03
CA ILE A 51 5.15 -5.15 -9.81
C ILE A 51 5.62 -4.77 -11.22
N PRO A 52 5.11 -5.42 -12.28
CA PRO A 52 5.49 -5.06 -13.64
C PRO A 52 4.98 -3.65 -14.02
N PRO A 53 5.77 -2.87 -14.78
CA PRO A 53 5.42 -1.49 -15.17
C PRO A 53 4.17 -1.40 -16.05
N VAL A 54 3.80 -2.50 -16.70
CA VAL A 54 2.58 -2.61 -17.52
C VAL A 54 1.75 -3.75 -16.95
N LYS A 55 0.48 -3.48 -16.67
CA LYS A 55 -0.49 -4.55 -16.34
C LYS A 55 -0.65 -5.42 -17.58
N VAL A 56 0.11 -6.52 -17.65
CA VAL A 56 -0.06 -7.51 -18.71
C VAL A 56 -1.46 -8.08 -18.54
N ARG A 57 -2.39 -7.68 -19.42
CA ARG A 57 -3.61 -8.46 -19.61
C ARG A 57 -3.16 -9.79 -20.19
N VAL A 58 -3.03 -10.80 -19.34
CA VAL A 58 -2.96 -12.18 -19.81
C VAL A 58 -4.32 -12.48 -20.42
N LEU A 59 -4.46 -12.23 -21.72
CA LEU A 59 -5.50 -12.83 -22.51
C LEU A 59 -5.26 -14.34 -22.42
N ARG A 60 -6.06 -15.01 -21.58
CA ARG A 60 -6.18 -16.47 -21.67
C ARG A 60 -6.81 -16.75 -23.02
N THR A 61 -5.99 -16.96 -24.04
CA THR A 61 -6.43 -17.66 -25.24
C THR A 61 -6.82 -19.06 -24.77
N GLN A 62 -8.12 -19.31 -24.69
CA GLN A 62 -8.63 -20.67 -24.58
C GLN A 62 -8.40 -21.28 -25.96
N ASP A 63 -7.38 -22.14 -26.06
CA ASP A 63 -7.18 -22.97 -27.24
C ASP A 63 -8.39 -23.92 -27.35
N ALA A 64 -9.06 -23.84 -28.50
CA ALA A 64 -10.20 -24.66 -28.90
C ALA A 64 -9.74 -26.01 -29.47
#